data_AF-A0A3S4AS07-F1
#
_entry.id   AF-A0A3S4AS07-F1
#
_cell.length_a   1.000
_cell.length_b   1.000
_cell.length_c   1.000
_cell.angle_alpha   90.00
_cell.angle_beta   90.00
_cell.angle_gamma   90.00
#
_symmetry.space_group_name_H-M   'P 1'
#
loop_
_entity.id
_entity.type
_entity.pdbx_description
1 polymer ?
#
loop_
_entity_poly.entity_id
_entity_poly.type
_entity_poly.pdbx_seq_one_letter_code
_entity_poly.pdbx_strand_id
1 'polypeptide(L)'
;MKVLTLNFLTCAVKTCKSSANSFPLHPKDAELVSDDVELNPQLLVNLLPRIDWNALRITSTEASDLSSLDLGFPQLPEQPPTAEELQSDEKMLKDLHTLLMETQINEGKLVCGNCGHER
;
A
#
# COMPACT_ATOMS: atom_id res chain seq x y z
N MET A 1 -1.82 -1.82 11.20
CA MET A 1 -1.93 -2.72 10.03
C MET A 1 -0.96 -2.23 8.95
N LYS A 2 -0.03 -3.07 8.48
CA LYS A 2 0.94 -2.67 7.44
C LYS A 2 0.22 -2.26 6.15
N VAL A 3 0.72 -1.22 5.47
CA VAL A 3 0.14 -0.75 4.19
C VAL A 3 0.12 -1.86 3.15
N LEU A 4 1.13 -2.73 3.13
CA LEU A 4 1.15 -3.95 2.30
C LEU A 4 -0.13 -4.80 2.42
N THR A 5 -0.74 -4.84 3.59
CA THR A 5 -1.97 -5.62 3.83
C THR A 5 -3.13 -5.13 2.97
N LEU A 6 -3.21 -3.82 2.72
CA LEU A 6 -4.27 -3.21 1.92
C LEU A 6 -4.27 -3.73 0.48
N ASN A 7 -3.10 -4.14 -0.02
CA ASN A 7 -2.93 -4.69 -1.35
C ASN A 7 -3.52 -6.11 -1.52
N PHE A 8 -3.93 -6.75 -0.41
CA PHE A 8 -4.56 -8.07 -0.42
C PHE A 8 -5.94 -8.07 0.25
N LEU A 9 -6.37 -6.94 0.80
CA LEU A 9 -7.61 -6.82 1.55
C LEU A 9 -8.75 -6.36 0.64
N THR A 10 -9.85 -7.12 0.61
CA THR A 10 -11.05 -6.80 -0.17
C THR A 10 -12.26 -6.60 0.74
N CYS A 11 -13.32 -6.00 0.23
CA CYS A 11 -14.55 -5.80 1.00
C CYS A 11 -15.16 -7.12 1.49
N ALA A 12 -15.40 -7.21 2.80
CA ALA A 12 -15.99 -8.40 3.43
C ALA A 12 -17.50 -8.57 3.17
N VAL A 13 -18.17 -7.56 2.62
CA VAL A 13 -19.62 -7.62 2.33
C VAL A 13 -19.88 -8.64 1.22
N LYS A 14 -20.81 -9.59 1.46
CA LYS A 14 -21.05 -10.73 0.55
C LYS A 14 -21.37 -10.31 -0.89
N THR A 15 -22.11 -9.21 -1.07
CA THR A 15 -22.50 -8.68 -2.39
C THR A 15 -21.33 -8.08 -3.15
N CYS A 16 -20.22 -7.76 -2.48
CA CYS A 16 -19.04 -7.15 -3.09
C CYS A 16 -18.06 -8.18 -3.67
N LYS A 17 -18.18 -9.48 -3.33
CA LYS A 17 -17.21 -10.51 -3.74
C LYS A 17 -17.01 -10.64 -5.25
N SER A 18 -18.03 -10.31 -6.05
CA SER A 18 -17.97 -10.35 -7.52
C SER A 18 -17.71 -9.00 -8.16
N SER A 19 -17.59 -7.93 -7.36
CA SER A 19 -17.37 -6.57 -7.86
C SER A 19 -15.88 -6.25 -7.90
N ALA A 20 -15.39 -5.79 -9.04
CA ALA A 20 -14.02 -5.28 -9.16
C ALA A 20 -13.80 -4.06 -8.26
N ASN A 21 -14.83 -3.25 -8.00
CA ASN A 21 -14.76 -2.07 -7.14
C ASN A 21 -14.68 -2.41 -5.64
N SER A 22 -14.64 -3.69 -5.28
CA SER A 22 -14.46 -4.14 -3.90
C SER A 22 -13.00 -4.13 -3.44
N PHE A 23 -12.09 -3.86 -4.37
CA PHE A 23 -10.64 -3.77 -4.20
C PHE A 23 -10.06 -2.68 -5.12
N PRO A 24 -9.09 -1.86 -4.67
CA PRO A 24 -8.63 -1.74 -3.29
C PRO A 24 -9.69 -1.16 -2.34
N LEU A 25 -9.42 -1.24 -1.04
CA LEU A 25 -10.14 -0.46 -0.04
C LEU A 25 -9.42 0.86 0.21
N HIS A 26 -10.20 1.93 0.42
CA HIS A 26 -9.70 3.30 0.48
C HIS A 26 -9.51 3.72 1.94
N PRO A 27 -8.27 4.00 2.40
CA PRO A 27 -8.04 4.54 3.72
C PRO A 27 -8.68 5.94 3.87
N LYS A 28 -9.28 6.19 5.03
CA LYS A 28 -9.94 7.45 5.37
C LYS A 28 -9.74 7.74 6.84
N ASP A 29 -9.46 9.01 7.16
CA ASP A 29 -9.16 9.48 8.51
C ASP A 29 -8.06 8.61 9.17
N ALA A 30 -7.06 8.21 8.39
CA ALA A 30 -6.06 7.23 8.77
C ALA A 30 -4.80 7.89 9.34
N GLU A 31 -4.43 7.49 10.56
CA GLU A 31 -3.16 7.84 11.18
C GLU A 31 -2.11 6.78 10.86
N LEU A 32 -0.98 7.23 10.31
CA LEU A 32 0.13 6.37 9.94
C LEU A 32 1.24 6.40 10.99
N VAL A 33 1.87 5.25 11.19
CA VAL A 33 3.13 5.11 11.94
C VAL A 33 4.13 4.37 11.05
N SER A 34 5.40 4.69 11.23
CA SER A 34 6.50 3.92 10.67
C SER A 34 7.23 3.19 11.80
N ASP A 35 7.47 1.90 11.63
CA ASP A 35 8.35 1.12 12.50
C ASP A 35 9.66 0.81 11.77
N ASP A 36 10.78 0.91 12.46
CA ASP A 36 12.08 0.49 11.92
C ASP A 36 12.09 -1.03 11.71
N VAL A 37 12.33 -1.45 10.46
CA VAL A 37 12.40 -2.87 10.07
C VAL A 37 13.65 -3.06 9.22
N GLU A 38 14.40 -4.13 9.46
CA GLU A 38 15.58 -4.43 8.65
C GLU A 38 15.23 -4.61 7.16
N LEU A 39 15.96 -3.88 6.31
CA LEU A 39 15.78 -3.89 4.87
C LEU A 39 16.14 -5.25 4.28
N ASN A 40 15.16 -5.89 3.62
CA ASN A 40 15.34 -7.18 2.96
C ASN A 40 15.05 -7.08 1.45
N PRO A 41 16.09 -6.86 0.61
CA PRO A 41 15.96 -6.73 -0.85
C PRO A 41 15.29 -7.93 -1.50
N GLN A 42 15.65 -9.14 -1.05
CA GLN A 42 15.17 -10.39 -1.64
C GLN A 42 13.67 -10.56 -1.40
N LEU A 43 13.17 -10.15 -0.23
CA LEU A 43 11.75 -10.16 0.09
C LEU A 43 10.96 -9.26 -0.86
N LEU A 44 11.43 -8.03 -1.08
CA LEU A 44 10.76 -7.08 -1.98
C LEU A 44 10.71 -7.59 -3.42
N VAL A 45 11.81 -8.13 -3.94
CA VAL A 45 11.85 -8.73 -5.28
C VAL A 45 10.86 -9.88 -5.42
N ASN A 46 10.74 -10.73 -4.41
CA ASN A 46 9.79 -11.85 -4.42
C ASN A 46 8.33 -11.41 -4.25
N LEU A 47 8.12 -10.25 -3.64
CA LEU A 47 6.81 -9.70 -3.33
C LEU A 47 6.22 -8.89 -4.49
N LEU A 48 7.06 -8.14 -5.23
CA LEU A 48 6.69 -7.37 -6.41
C LEU A 48 5.69 -8.07 -7.36
N PRO A 49 5.90 -9.33 -7.80
CA PRO A 49 4.98 -9.99 -8.74
C PRO A 49 3.62 -10.35 -8.12
N ARG A 50 3.47 -10.25 -6.80
CA ARG A 50 2.21 -10.52 -6.08
C ARG A 50 1.43 -9.26 -5.76
N ILE A 51 2.07 -8.09 -5.88
CA ILE A 51 1.45 -6.80 -5.57
C ILE A 51 0.65 -6.33 -6.78
N ASP A 52 -0.60 -5.94 -6.55
CA ASP A 52 -1.33 -5.11 -7.50
C ASP A 52 -0.79 -3.68 -7.44
N TRP A 53 0.05 -3.34 -8.42
CA TRP A 53 0.76 -2.06 -8.44
C TRP A 53 -0.20 -0.86 -8.52
N ASN A 54 -1.30 -1.01 -9.26
CA ASN A 54 -2.29 0.06 -9.40
C ASN A 54 -3.00 0.32 -8.07
N ALA A 55 -3.42 -0.74 -7.39
CA ALA A 55 -4.02 -0.65 -6.06
C ALA A 55 -3.07 -0.05 -5.02
N LEU A 56 -1.78 -0.39 -5.09
CA LEU A 56 -0.77 0.21 -4.23
C LEU A 56 -0.65 1.72 -4.49
N ARG A 57 -0.58 2.15 -5.76
CA ARG A 57 -0.52 3.58 -6.11
C ARG A 57 -1.72 4.36 -5.57
N ILE A 58 -2.93 3.82 -5.73
CA ILE A 58 -4.16 4.43 -5.23
C ILE A 58 -4.09 4.59 -3.71
N THR A 59 -3.87 3.48 -2.99
CA THR A 59 -3.89 3.48 -1.52
C THR A 59 -2.75 4.30 -0.92
N SER A 60 -1.55 4.28 -1.51
CA SER A 60 -0.43 5.12 -1.10
C SER A 60 -0.71 6.61 -1.33
N THR A 61 -1.32 6.98 -2.45
CA THR A 61 -1.68 8.38 -2.72
C THR A 61 -2.71 8.87 -1.71
N GLU A 62 -3.79 8.11 -1.49
CA GLU A 62 -4.82 8.46 -0.53
C GLU A 62 -4.29 8.50 0.91
N ALA A 63 -3.42 7.57 1.29
CA ALA A 63 -2.77 7.59 2.61
C ALA A 63 -1.82 8.79 2.77
N SER A 64 -1.16 9.23 1.70
CA SER A 64 -0.26 10.39 1.72
C SER A 64 -0.99 11.72 1.93
N ASP A 65 -2.19 11.87 1.36
CA ASP A 65 -3.03 13.07 1.56
C ASP A 65 -3.58 13.15 3.00
N LEU A 66 -3.68 12.00 3.69
CA LEU A 66 -4.25 11.89 5.03
C LEU A 66 -3.20 12.00 6.15
N SER A 67 -1.93 11.68 5.86
CA SER A 67 -0.88 11.74 6.87
C SER A 67 -0.41 13.18 7.08
N SER A 68 -0.66 13.72 8.27
CA SER A 68 -0.07 14.97 8.76
C SER A 68 1.42 14.86 9.05
N LEU A 69 1.95 13.63 9.10
CA LEU A 69 3.38 13.42 8.97
C LEU A 69 3.77 13.64 7.51
N ASP A 70 4.84 14.41 7.31
CA ASP A 70 5.66 14.49 6.11
C ASP A 70 6.36 13.13 5.80
N LEU A 71 5.65 12.01 6.03
CA LEU A 71 5.96 10.69 5.49
C LEU A 71 5.73 10.83 3.98
N GLY A 72 6.63 11.54 3.32
CA GLY A 72 6.63 11.79 1.89
C GLY A 72 6.68 10.46 1.18
N PHE A 73 5.50 9.91 0.89
CA PHE A 73 5.41 8.72 0.09
C PHE A 73 6.03 9.06 -1.26
N PRO A 74 7.04 8.32 -1.69
CA PRO A 74 7.66 8.56 -2.96
C PRO A 74 6.60 8.35 -4.04
N GLN A 75 6.56 9.26 -5.03
CA GLN A 75 5.69 9.05 -6.18
C GLN A 75 6.12 7.75 -6.87
N LEU A 76 5.30 6.73 -6.69
CA LEU A 76 5.53 5.43 -7.29
C LEU A 76 5.46 5.58 -8.82
N PRO A 77 6.39 4.97 -9.57
CA PRO A 77 6.36 4.99 -11.03
C PRO A 77 5.06 4.40 -11.58
N GLU A 78 4.71 4.75 -12.82
CA GLU A 78 3.46 4.29 -13.44
C GLU A 78 3.40 2.77 -13.59
N GLN A 79 4.55 2.14 -13.83
CA GLN A 79 4.70 0.71 -13.95
C GLN A 79 5.53 0.16 -12.79
N PRO A 80 5.28 -1.09 -12.36
CA PRO A 80 6.12 -1.73 -11.36
C PRO A 80 7.55 -1.88 -11.91
N PRO A 81 8.58 -1.58 -11.11
CA PRO A 81 9.96 -1.81 -11.51
C PRO A 81 10.23 -3.30 -11.68
N THR A 82 11.14 -3.64 -12.59
CA THR A 82 11.68 -5.00 -12.69
C THR A 82 12.57 -5.33 -11.49
N ALA A 83 12.82 -6.62 -11.26
CA ALA A 83 13.71 -7.06 -10.18
C ALA A 83 15.14 -6.48 -10.32
N GLU A 84 15.62 -6.37 -11.55
CA GLU A 84 16.97 -5.84 -11.86
C GLU A 84 17.03 -4.33 -11.62
N GLU A 85 15.99 -3.58 -12.01
CA GLU A 85 15.87 -2.15 -11.72
C GLU A 85 15.79 -1.90 -10.21
N LEU A 86 14.97 -2.70 -9.49
CA LEU A 86 14.85 -2.56 -8.04
C LEU A 86 16.18 -2.85 -7.32
N GLN A 87 16.94 -3.84 -7.78
CA GLN A 87 18.25 -4.15 -7.20
C GLN A 87 19.32 -3.11 -7.53
N SER A 88 19.19 -2.44 -8.68
CA SER A 88 20.15 -1.42 -9.13
C SER A 88 19.84 -0.03 -8.55
N ASP A 89 18.59 0.22 -8.17
CA ASP A 89 18.13 1.49 -7.58
C ASP A 89 17.91 1.34 -6.07
N GLU A 90 18.97 1.58 -5.30
CA GLU A 90 18.93 1.53 -3.83
C GLU A 90 17.92 2.51 -3.23
N LYS A 91 17.65 3.64 -3.90
CA LYS A 91 16.69 4.63 -3.40
C LYS A 91 15.28 4.06 -3.54
N MET A 92 14.91 3.57 -4.73
CA MET A 92 13.61 2.95 -4.96
C MET A 92 13.38 1.74 -4.05
N LEU A 93 14.44 0.96 -3.77
CA LEU A 93 14.37 -0.17 -2.86
C LEU A 93 14.06 0.26 -1.43
N LYS A 94 14.76 1.28 -0.91
CA LYS A 94 14.48 1.85 0.42
C LYS A 94 13.08 2.45 0.50
N ASP A 95 12.69 3.19 -0.52
CA ASP A 95 11.38 3.81 -0.66
C ASP A 95 10.24 2.77 -0.59
N LEU A 96 10.37 1.67 -1.33
CA LEU A 96 9.41 0.56 -1.29
C LEU A 96 9.45 -0.22 0.01
N HIS A 97 10.63 -0.40 0.60
CA HIS A 97 10.77 -1.02 1.92
C HIS A 97 10.01 -0.22 2.97
N THR A 98 10.27 1.09 3.07
CA THR A 98 9.60 1.96 4.02
C THR A 98 8.09 1.92 3.82
N LEU A 99 7.61 2.08 2.58
CA LEU A 99 6.18 2.03 2.27
C LEU A 99 5.51 0.69 2.67
N LEU A 100 6.10 -0.45 2.28
CA LEU A 100 5.44 -1.75 2.40
C LEU A 100 5.68 -2.42 3.76
N MET A 101 6.87 -2.25 4.31
CA MET A 101 7.36 -2.99 5.48
C MET A 101 7.40 -2.16 6.75
N GLU A 102 7.69 -0.87 6.66
CA GLU A 102 7.80 0.01 7.84
C GLU A 102 6.46 0.68 8.13
N THR A 103 5.79 1.19 7.11
CA THR A 103 4.56 1.96 7.25
C THR A 103 3.35 1.10 7.56
N GLN A 104 2.58 1.56 8.53
CA GLN A 104 1.33 0.95 8.95
C GLN A 104 0.29 1.99 9.35
N ILE A 105 -0.98 1.65 9.13
CA ILE A 105 -2.12 2.38 9.67
C ILE A 105 -2.29 1.98 11.15
N ASN A 106 -2.18 2.94 12.06
CA ASN A 106 -2.46 2.76 13.49
C ASN A 106 -3.96 2.75 13.75
N GLU A 107 -4.59 3.84 13.32
CA GLU A 107 -6.00 4.13 13.48
C GLU A 107 -6.52 4.67 12.16
N GLY A 108 -7.80 4.45 11.87
CA GLY A 108 -8.41 4.88 10.62
C GLY A 108 -9.48 3.92 10.18
N LYS A 109 -10.11 4.28 9.06
CA LYS A 109 -11.15 3.47 8.43
C LYS A 109 -10.75 3.09 7.02
N LEU A 110 -11.23 1.95 6.57
CA LEU A 110 -11.15 1.48 5.20
C LEU A 110 -12.54 1.50 4.59
N VAL A 111 -12.70 2.23 3.50
CA VAL A 111 -13.97 2.42 2.79
C VAL A 111 -13.96 1.60 1.52
N CYS A 112 -15.02 0.82 1.30
CA CYS A 112 -15.18 0.07 0.05
C CYS A 112 -15.72 0.96 -1.07
N GLY A 113 -15.01 1.03 -2.20
CA GLY A 113 -15.42 1.79 -3.39
C GLY A 113 -16.71 1.28 -4.07
N ASN A 114 -17.14 0.04 -3.79
CA ASN A 114 -18.37 -0.52 -4.34
C ASN A 114 -19.64 -0.22 -3.51
N CYS A 115 -19.57 -0.44 -2.20
CA CYS A 115 -20.76 -0.41 -1.33
C CYS A 115 -20.73 0.66 -0.24
N GLY A 116 -19.62 1.41 -0.10
CA GLY A 116 -19.45 2.41 0.95
C GLY A 116 -19.32 1.85 2.36
N HIS A 117 -19.17 0.52 2.53
CA HIS A 117 -18.94 -0.08 3.83
C HIS A 117 -17.62 0.42 4.41
N GLU A 118 -17.65 0.97 5.61
CA GLU A 118 -16.48 1.47 6.36
C GLU A 118 -16.15 0.51 7.51
N ARG A 119 -14.87 0.17 7.73
CA ARG A 119 -14.38 -0.57 8.91
C ARG A 119 -13.03 -0.09 9.39
#